data_AF-A0A5J4V8Z3-F1
#
_entry.id   AF-A0A5J4V8Z3-F1
#
_cell.length_a   1.000
_cell.length_b   1.000
_cell.length_c   1.000
_cell.angle_alpha   90.00
_cell.angle_beta   90.00
_cell.angle_gamma   90.00
#
_symmetry.space_group_name_H-M   'P 1'
#
loop_
_entity.id
_entity.type
_entity.pdbx_description
1 polymer ?
#
loop_
_entity_poly.entity_id
_entity_poly.type
_entity_poly.pdbx_seq_one_letter_code
_entity_poly.pdbx_strand_id
1 'polypeptide(L)'
;MNDRKLADNLYAVQYNPKNCKSNTCLQVAYFTLDNAKYWYLNFIYNFMYKCLDMTKLHFVEGDTDQAYWAISGRQTIKSDDNQRAYEDNIHQDFKYVIKGQQFYVASAKNFFPKNAISDDFFAMIEGDKPDEKKLLGLSIENEGDEMFALAPKNYYIHIFKRNQLIDVIKLKGVSLRQSNINKQDVIGNIVSGNNNTRNQYKTRSIS
;
A
#
# COMPACT_ATOMS: atom_id res chain seq x y z
N MET A 1 21.15 14.19 -34.62
CA MET A 1 21.41 12.88 -34.01
C MET A 1 22.85 12.93 -33.59
N ASN A 2 23.14 12.96 -32.29
CA ASN A 2 24.52 13.06 -31.79
C ASN A 2 24.94 11.67 -31.33
N ASP A 3 25.96 11.11 -31.96
CA ASP A 3 26.56 9.83 -31.61
C ASP A 3 27.91 10.04 -30.93
N ARG A 4 28.14 9.31 -29.83
CA ARG A 4 29.39 9.31 -29.07
C ARG A 4 29.92 7.88 -29.01
N LYS A 5 31.09 7.62 -29.60
CA LYS A 5 31.76 6.32 -29.49
C LYS A 5 32.16 6.05 -28.03
N LEU A 6 31.74 4.92 -27.48
CA LEU A 6 32.07 4.46 -26.12
C LEU A 6 33.17 3.39 -26.15
N ALA A 7 33.18 2.52 -27.17
CA ALA A 7 34.20 1.50 -27.40
C ALA A 7 34.23 1.10 -28.89
N ASP A 8 35.13 0.21 -29.28
CA ASP A 8 35.09 -0.38 -30.63
C ASP A 8 33.75 -1.09 -30.84
N ASN A 9 33.02 -0.65 -31.88
CA ASN A 9 31.66 -1.06 -32.21
C ASN A 9 30.55 -0.69 -31.20
N LEU A 10 30.78 0.23 -30.24
CA LEU A 10 29.75 0.70 -29.30
C LEU A 10 29.59 2.22 -29.39
N TYR A 11 28.38 2.68 -29.76
CA TYR A 11 28.05 4.10 -29.91
C TYR A 11 26.83 4.44 -29.05
N ALA A 12 26.92 5.50 -28.25
CA ALA A 12 25.77 6.10 -27.59
C ALA A 12 25.14 7.12 -28.53
N VAL A 13 23.88 6.92 -28.92
CA VAL A 13 23.15 7.84 -29.79
C VAL A 13 22.11 8.60 -28.98
N GLN A 14 22.22 9.92 -28.95
CA GLN A 14 21.23 10.78 -28.32
C GLN A 14 20.09 11.09 -29.32
N TYR A 15 18.89 10.65 -28.98
CA TYR A 15 17.68 10.87 -29.75
C TYR A 15 16.70 11.75 -28.94
N ASN A 16 16.23 12.86 -29.52
CA ASN A 16 15.28 13.81 -28.92
C ASN A 16 15.62 14.23 -27.47
N PRO A 17 16.64 15.07 -27.25
CA PRO A 17 16.96 15.59 -25.92
C PRO A 17 15.77 16.35 -25.33
N LYS A 18 15.16 15.81 -24.27
CA LYS A 18 14.19 16.50 -23.44
C LYS A 18 14.94 17.09 -22.25
N ASN A 19 14.89 18.42 -22.12
CA ASN A 19 15.47 19.10 -20.97
C ASN A 19 14.43 19.13 -19.84
N CYS A 20 14.79 18.57 -18.68
CA CYS A 20 14.04 18.74 -17.44
C CYS A 20 14.88 19.60 -16.50
N LYS A 21 14.36 20.75 -16.08
CA LYS A 21 15.03 21.57 -15.06
C LYS A 21 14.74 20.96 -13.68
N SER A 22 15.68 20.20 -13.15
CA SER A 22 15.71 19.81 -11.74
C SER A 22 16.74 20.69 -11.02
N ASN A 23 16.30 21.45 -10.02
CA ASN A 23 17.22 22.20 -9.14
C ASN A 23 17.88 21.28 -8.10
N THR A 24 17.37 20.07 -7.91
CA THR A 24 17.93 19.07 -7.00
C THR A 24 19.01 18.28 -7.71
N CYS A 25 20.21 18.21 -7.14
CA CYS A 25 21.27 17.38 -7.69
C CYS A 25 20.89 15.90 -7.59
N LEU A 26 21.32 15.09 -8.56
CA LEU A 26 20.97 13.66 -8.63
C LEU A 26 21.38 12.91 -7.36
N GLN A 27 22.51 13.27 -6.75
CA GLN A 27 23.01 12.67 -5.53
C GLN A 27 22.00 12.82 -4.36
N VAL A 28 21.39 14.01 -4.21
CA VAL A 28 20.38 14.24 -3.18
C VAL A 28 19.12 13.41 -3.46
N ALA A 29 18.68 13.33 -4.73
CA ALA A 29 17.53 12.51 -5.10
C ALA A 29 17.76 11.01 -4.79
N TYR A 30 18.93 10.47 -5.12
CA TYR A 30 19.30 9.09 -4.79
C TYR A 30 19.36 8.87 -3.27
N PHE A 31 19.99 9.78 -2.54
CA PHE A 31 20.07 9.69 -1.09
C PHE A 31 18.67 9.68 -0.45
N THR A 32 17.77 10.56 -0.86
CA THR A 32 16.38 10.58 -0.33
C THR A 32 15.65 9.28 -0.64
N LEU A 33 15.78 8.75 -1.86
CA LEU A 33 15.14 7.50 -2.26
C LEU A 33 15.65 6.31 -1.43
N ASP A 34 16.96 6.21 -1.20
CA ASP A 34 17.54 5.11 -0.44
C ASP A 34 17.18 5.18 1.05
N ASN A 35 17.07 6.40 1.62
CA ASN A 35 16.55 6.58 2.97
C ASN A 35 15.08 6.14 3.09
N ALA A 36 14.25 6.44 2.08
CA ALA A 36 12.86 5.98 2.07
C ALA A 36 12.77 4.45 2.05
N LYS A 37 13.57 3.77 1.21
CA LYS A 37 13.64 2.30 1.18
C LYS A 37 14.13 1.74 2.51
N TYR A 38 15.20 2.32 3.07
CA TYR A 38 15.75 1.89 4.35
C TYR A 38 14.68 1.97 5.45
N TRP A 39 13.90 3.04 5.47
CA TRP A 39 12.82 3.19 6.45
C TRP A 39 11.75 2.10 6.33
N TYR A 40 11.33 1.78 5.11
CA TYR A 40 10.42 0.66 4.85
C TYR A 40 10.97 -0.68 5.33
N LEU A 41 12.23 -0.99 4.99
CA LEU A 41 12.87 -2.22 5.42
C LEU A 41 13.05 -2.27 6.95
N ASN A 42 13.33 -1.14 7.57
CA ASN A 42 13.42 -1.02 9.02
C ASN A 42 12.07 -1.35 9.68
N PHE A 43 10.95 -0.84 9.17
CA PHE A 43 9.64 -1.23 9.67
C PHE A 43 9.36 -2.73 9.49
N ILE A 44 9.60 -3.28 8.30
CA ILE A 44 9.34 -4.70 8.05
C ILE A 44 10.20 -5.58 8.96
N TYR A 45 11.54 -5.45 8.89
CA TYR A 45 12.44 -6.38 9.58
C TYR A 45 12.61 -6.08 11.07
N ASN A 46 12.69 -4.80 11.46
CA ASN A 46 12.94 -4.44 12.86
C ASN A 46 11.67 -4.23 13.67
N PHE A 47 10.49 -4.15 13.05
CA PHE A 47 9.22 -4.14 13.77
C PHE A 47 8.40 -5.40 13.45
N MET A 48 7.87 -5.53 12.23
CA MET A 48 6.88 -6.58 11.91
C MET A 48 7.40 -7.99 12.19
N TYR A 49 8.57 -8.36 11.67
CA TYR A 49 9.12 -9.72 11.88
C TYR A 49 9.38 -10.06 13.35
N LYS A 50 9.70 -9.05 14.17
CA LYS A 50 10.00 -9.23 15.60
C LYS A 50 8.74 -9.36 16.45
N CYS A 51 7.70 -8.57 16.20
CA CYS A 51 6.51 -8.55 17.06
C CYS A 51 5.27 -9.21 16.48
N LEU A 52 5.19 -9.43 15.16
CA LEU A 52 4.02 -10.00 14.49
C LEU A 52 4.26 -11.44 14.05
N ASP A 53 3.18 -12.21 14.01
CA ASP A 53 3.11 -13.53 13.42
C ASP A 53 3.00 -13.42 11.90
N MET A 54 4.15 -13.54 11.22
CA MET A 54 4.24 -13.44 9.77
C MET A 54 3.51 -14.58 9.05
N THR A 55 3.13 -15.67 9.73
CA THR A 55 2.31 -16.74 9.13
C THR A 55 0.85 -16.32 8.97
N LYS A 56 0.42 -15.27 9.68
CA LYS A 56 -0.92 -14.68 9.63
C LYS A 56 -0.97 -13.38 8.84
N LEU A 57 0.11 -13.01 8.16
CA LEU A 57 0.20 -11.81 7.34
C LEU A 57 0.54 -12.18 5.91
N HIS A 58 -0.23 -11.66 4.96
CA HIS A 58 0.04 -11.83 3.54
C HIS A 58 0.15 -10.46 2.88
N PHE A 59 1.29 -10.20 2.22
CA PHE A 59 1.48 -8.98 1.44
C PHE A 59 0.62 -9.07 0.18
N VAL A 60 -0.21 -8.06 -0.05
CA VAL A 60 -1.14 -8.04 -1.20
C VAL A 60 -0.60 -7.13 -2.30
N GLU A 61 -0.31 -5.88 -1.95
CA GLU A 61 0.18 -4.86 -2.89
C GLU A 61 0.92 -3.77 -2.13
N GLY A 62 1.80 -3.04 -2.81
CA GLY A 62 2.42 -1.85 -2.26
C GLY A 62 2.94 -0.92 -3.35
N ASP A 63 3.10 0.34 -2.99
CA ASP A 63 3.69 1.40 -3.80
C ASP A 63 4.74 2.14 -2.94
N THR A 64 5.19 3.30 -3.41
CA THR A 64 6.32 4.05 -2.82
C THR A 64 6.11 4.43 -1.36
N ASP A 65 4.87 4.69 -0.95
CA ASP A 65 4.48 5.24 0.34
C ASP A 65 3.25 4.53 0.96
N GLN A 66 2.84 3.39 0.40
CA GLN A 66 1.73 2.57 0.90
C GLN A 66 2.01 1.08 0.76
N ALA A 67 1.46 0.28 1.67
CA ALA A 67 1.49 -1.18 1.60
C ALA A 67 0.19 -1.76 2.17
N TYR A 68 -0.37 -2.74 1.47
CA TYR A 68 -1.58 -3.45 1.84
C TYR A 68 -1.24 -4.87 2.28
N TRP A 69 -1.74 -5.23 3.46
CA TRP A 69 -1.51 -6.52 4.08
C TRP A 69 -2.86 -7.15 4.41
N ALA A 70 -3.05 -8.41 4.05
CA ALA A 70 -4.15 -9.22 4.55
C ALA A 70 -3.73 -9.82 5.90
N ILE A 71 -4.60 -9.66 6.91
CA ILE A 71 -4.34 -10.06 8.29
C ILE A 71 -5.31 -11.18 8.68
N SER A 72 -4.76 -12.36 8.97
CA SER A 72 -5.51 -13.54 9.45
C SER A 72 -5.68 -13.49 10.96
N GLY A 73 -6.32 -12.43 11.46
CA GLY A 73 -6.62 -12.26 12.88
C GLY A 73 -7.92 -12.97 13.30
N ARG A 74 -8.79 -12.28 14.04
CA ARG A 74 -10.14 -12.75 14.32
C ARG A 74 -10.97 -12.62 13.04
N GLN A 75 -11.76 -13.65 12.73
CA GLN A 75 -12.68 -13.64 11.60
C GLN A 75 -14.12 -13.58 12.11
N THR A 76 -14.85 -12.53 11.75
CA THR A 76 -16.30 -12.45 11.89
C THR A 76 -16.90 -12.57 10.50
N ILE A 77 -17.77 -13.57 10.27
CA ILE A 77 -18.49 -13.70 9.00
C ILE A 77 -19.73 -12.81 9.08
N LYS A 78 -19.94 -11.94 8.09
CA LYS A 78 -21.11 -11.05 8.04
C LYS A 78 -22.40 -11.88 7.94
N SER A 79 -23.36 -11.52 8.78
CA SER A 79 -24.73 -12.03 8.81
C SER A 79 -25.68 -10.88 9.13
N ASP A 80 -26.99 -11.10 8.94
CA ASP A 80 -28.00 -10.05 9.10
C ASP A 80 -28.03 -9.46 10.52
N ASP A 81 -27.68 -10.27 11.53
CA ASP A 81 -27.81 -9.89 12.96
C ASP A 81 -26.48 -9.41 13.60
N ASN A 82 -25.37 -9.41 12.87
CA ASN A 82 -24.04 -9.15 13.45
C ASN A 82 -23.25 -8.02 12.76
N GLN A 83 -23.92 -7.14 12.03
CA GLN A 83 -23.25 -6.07 11.26
C GLN A 83 -22.24 -5.28 12.08
N ARG A 84 -22.60 -4.84 13.29
CA ARG A 84 -21.68 -4.10 14.16
C ARG A 84 -20.44 -4.92 14.55
N ALA A 85 -20.63 -6.18 14.92
CA ALA A 85 -19.52 -7.07 15.29
C ALA A 85 -18.63 -7.42 14.09
N TYR A 86 -19.18 -7.40 12.88
CA TYR A 86 -18.43 -7.53 11.63
C TYR A 86 -17.58 -6.28 11.37
N GLU A 87 -18.18 -5.10 11.46
CA GLU A 87 -17.49 -3.81 11.27
C GLU A 87 -16.41 -3.57 12.32
N ASP A 88 -16.69 -3.87 13.60
CA ASP A 88 -15.69 -3.83 14.67
C ASP A 88 -14.53 -4.81 14.43
N ASN A 89 -14.78 -5.92 13.72
CA ASN A 89 -13.74 -6.89 13.38
C ASN A 89 -12.84 -6.43 12.23
N ILE A 90 -13.33 -5.55 11.34
CA ILE A 90 -12.49 -4.92 10.32
C ILE A 90 -11.39 -4.08 10.99
N HIS A 91 -11.74 -3.38 12.07
CA HIS A 91 -10.84 -2.51 12.85
C HIS A 91 -9.96 -3.27 13.86
N GLN A 92 -9.56 -4.50 13.53
CA GLN A 92 -8.78 -5.34 14.45
C GLN A 92 -7.28 -5.01 14.50
N ASP A 93 -6.79 -4.18 13.59
CA ASP A 93 -5.36 -3.86 13.42
C ASP A 93 -4.48 -5.14 13.47
N PHE A 94 -3.41 -5.10 14.25
CA PHE A 94 -2.52 -6.23 14.53
C PHE A 94 -2.91 -7.03 15.77
N LYS A 95 -4.01 -6.71 16.47
CA LYS A 95 -4.35 -7.22 17.82
C LYS A 95 -4.21 -8.74 17.96
N TYR A 96 -4.67 -9.50 16.97
CA TYR A 96 -4.71 -10.96 17.00
C TYR A 96 -3.50 -11.65 16.35
N VAL A 97 -2.54 -10.87 15.84
CA VAL A 97 -1.31 -11.37 15.21
C VAL A 97 -0.04 -10.93 15.93
N ILE A 98 -0.15 -10.27 17.09
CA ILE A 98 1.03 -9.94 17.90
C ILE A 98 1.48 -11.19 18.67
N LYS A 99 2.76 -11.57 18.49
CA LYS A 99 3.42 -12.66 19.25
C LYS A 99 4.37 -12.15 20.33
N GLY A 100 4.79 -10.89 20.27
CA GLY A 100 5.76 -10.27 21.18
C GLY A 100 5.21 -8.99 21.80
N GLN A 101 4.32 -9.13 22.79
CA GLN A 101 3.51 -8.05 23.35
C GLN A 101 4.35 -6.91 23.96
N GLN A 102 5.33 -7.25 24.80
CA GLN A 102 6.29 -6.28 25.37
C GLN A 102 7.12 -5.59 24.26
N PHE A 103 7.59 -6.42 23.32
CA PHE A 103 8.09 -6.05 21.99
C PHE A 103 7.38 -4.85 21.39
N TYR A 104 6.12 -5.13 21.10
CA TYR A 104 5.20 -4.28 20.36
C TYR A 104 4.97 -2.96 21.09
N VAL A 105 4.63 -2.98 22.38
CA VAL A 105 4.40 -1.75 23.17
C VAL A 105 5.63 -0.85 23.16
N ALA A 106 6.81 -1.43 23.41
CA ALA A 106 8.05 -0.68 23.50
C ALA A 106 8.44 -0.04 22.15
N SER A 107 8.14 -0.72 21.03
CA SER A 107 8.63 -0.34 19.70
C SER A 107 7.61 0.41 18.86
N ALA A 108 6.30 0.18 19.04
CA ALA A 108 5.25 0.74 18.19
C ALA A 108 5.25 2.28 18.20
N LYS A 109 5.53 2.90 19.35
CA LYS A 109 5.69 4.36 19.47
C LYS A 109 6.75 4.95 18.53
N ASN A 110 7.69 4.13 18.04
CA ASN A 110 8.71 4.56 17.07
C ASN A 110 8.15 4.63 15.65
N PHE A 111 7.18 3.79 15.32
CA PHE A 111 6.64 3.64 13.96
C PHE A 111 5.26 4.26 13.78
N PHE A 112 4.44 4.32 14.84
CA PHE A 112 3.07 4.81 14.77
C PHE A 112 2.91 6.12 15.54
N PRO A 113 1.94 6.97 15.17
CA PRO A 113 1.45 8.03 16.03
C PRO A 113 0.91 7.45 17.34
N LYS A 114 0.93 8.23 18.43
CA LYS A 114 0.60 7.76 19.79
C LYS A 114 -0.82 7.14 19.91
N ASN A 115 -1.74 7.50 19.02
CA ASN A 115 -3.15 7.09 19.05
C ASN A 115 -3.56 6.20 17.87
N ALA A 116 -2.60 5.71 17.07
CA ALA A 116 -2.91 5.02 15.81
C ALA A 116 -3.18 3.52 15.96
N ILE A 117 -3.13 2.98 17.18
CA ILE A 117 -3.44 1.58 17.47
C ILE A 117 -4.47 1.57 18.60
N SER A 118 -5.57 0.85 18.38
CA SER A 118 -6.77 0.84 19.22
C SER A 118 -6.52 0.80 20.76
N ASP A 119 -7.42 1.50 21.45
CA ASP A 119 -7.26 2.12 22.77
C ASP A 119 -6.89 1.21 23.94
N ASP A 120 -7.09 -0.11 23.87
CA ASP A 120 -6.82 -0.99 25.01
C ASP A 120 -5.33 -1.29 25.23
N PHE A 121 -4.50 -1.11 24.20
CA PHE A 121 -3.09 -1.53 24.27
C PHE A 121 -2.09 -0.38 24.49
N PHE A 122 -2.48 0.85 24.14
CA PHE A 122 -1.65 2.06 24.32
C PHE A 122 -2.18 3.07 25.32
N ALA A 123 -3.31 2.81 26.00
CA ALA A 123 -3.79 3.64 27.11
C ALA A 123 -2.73 3.91 28.20
N MET A 124 -1.60 3.18 28.23
CA MET A 124 -0.46 3.43 29.12
C MET A 124 0.45 4.62 28.73
N ILE A 125 0.25 5.33 27.62
CA ILE A 125 1.03 6.53 27.29
C ILE A 125 0.18 7.80 27.54
N GLU A 126 -0.14 8.05 28.81
CA GLU A 126 -0.89 9.23 29.25
C GLU A 126 -0.04 10.52 29.15
N GLY A 127 -0.61 11.61 28.63
CA GLY A 127 -0.19 12.98 28.98
C GLY A 127 0.03 14.00 27.84
N ASP A 128 0.11 13.58 26.58
CA ASP A 128 0.39 14.50 25.44
C ASP A 128 -0.74 14.52 24.42
N LYS A 129 -0.90 15.66 23.72
CA LYS A 129 -1.88 15.83 22.64
C LYS A 129 -1.73 14.75 21.56
N PRO A 130 -2.83 14.27 20.95
CA PRO A 130 -2.79 13.30 19.86
C PRO A 130 -1.93 13.83 18.70
N ASP A 131 -0.89 13.10 18.30
CA ASP A 131 -0.30 13.29 16.99
C ASP A 131 -1.14 12.52 15.98
N GLU A 132 -1.92 13.20 15.12
CA GLU A 132 -2.63 12.53 14.01
C GLU A 132 -1.65 11.94 12.99
N LYS A 133 -0.46 12.55 12.86
CA LYS A 133 0.59 12.15 11.92
C LYS A 133 1.96 12.34 12.57
N LYS A 134 2.78 11.29 12.49
CA LYS A 134 4.17 11.34 12.92
C LYS A 134 5.07 11.46 11.69
N LEU A 135 6.09 12.31 11.74
CA LEU A 135 7.10 12.40 10.68
C LEU A 135 7.85 11.06 10.57
N LEU A 136 7.86 10.47 9.37
CA LEU A 136 8.30 9.09 9.13
C LEU A 136 7.51 8.05 9.92
N GLY A 137 6.37 8.40 10.50
CA GLY A 137 5.43 7.44 11.06
C GLY A 137 4.60 6.80 9.96
N LEU A 138 4.11 5.61 10.24
CA LEU A 138 3.10 4.92 9.47
C LEU A 138 1.72 5.28 10.01
N SER A 139 0.79 5.48 9.09
CA SER A 139 -0.61 5.70 9.40
C SER A 139 -1.42 4.58 8.78
N ILE A 140 -2.38 4.06 9.55
CA ILE A 140 -3.40 3.15 9.01
C ILE A 140 -4.41 4.02 8.28
N GLU A 141 -4.36 4.01 6.95
CA GLU A 141 -5.19 4.93 6.14
C GLU A 141 -6.55 4.35 5.78
N ASN A 142 -6.60 3.05 5.50
CA ASN A 142 -7.83 2.36 5.12
C ASN A 142 -7.78 0.93 5.65
N GLU A 143 -8.91 0.46 6.15
CA GLU A 143 -9.15 -0.91 6.54
C GLU A 143 -10.34 -1.44 5.74
N GLY A 144 -10.35 -2.74 5.48
CA GLY A 144 -11.31 -3.35 4.58
C GLY A 144 -11.37 -4.86 4.77
N ASP A 145 -12.40 -5.47 4.22
CA ASP A 145 -12.63 -6.91 4.29
C ASP A 145 -12.14 -7.67 3.06
N GLU A 146 -11.95 -6.98 1.93
CA GLU A 146 -11.61 -7.60 0.66
C GLU A 146 -10.65 -6.74 -0.19
N MET A 147 -9.69 -7.40 -0.85
CA MET A 147 -8.80 -6.77 -1.83
C MET A 147 -8.40 -7.76 -2.94
N PHE A 148 -8.45 -7.30 -4.19
CA PHE A 148 -7.95 -8.03 -5.35
C PHE A 148 -6.91 -7.19 -6.08
N ALA A 149 -5.64 -7.59 -6.03
CA ALA A 149 -4.56 -6.93 -6.75
C ALA A 149 -4.21 -7.71 -8.03
N LEU A 150 -4.41 -7.07 -9.19
CA LEU A 150 -4.08 -7.65 -10.50
C LEU A 150 -2.61 -7.38 -10.86
N ALA A 151 -2.15 -6.17 -10.57
CA ALA A 151 -0.78 -5.70 -10.78
C ALA A 151 -0.52 -4.49 -9.86
N PRO A 152 0.74 -4.06 -9.68
CA PRO A 152 1.04 -2.85 -8.93
C PRO A 152 0.20 -1.66 -9.44
N LYS A 153 -0.41 -0.91 -8.52
CA LYS A 153 -1.33 0.21 -8.83
C LYS A 153 -2.59 -0.15 -9.64
N ASN A 154 -2.92 -1.43 -9.77
CA ASN A 154 -4.08 -1.96 -10.48
C ASN A 154 -4.82 -2.96 -9.60
N TYR A 155 -5.77 -2.48 -8.81
CA TYR A 155 -6.44 -3.27 -7.78
C TYR A 155 -7.86 -2.78 -7.47
N TYR A 156 -8.66 -3.69 -6.94
CA TYR A 156 -9.91 -3.43 -6.24
C TYR A 156 -9.67 -3.58 -4.74
N ILE A 157 -10.30 -2.73 -3.94
CA ILE A 157 -10.33 -2.84 -2.48
C ILE A 157 -11.70 -2.39 -1.95
N HIS A 158 -12.24 -3.13 -0.98
CA HIS A 158 -13.51 -2.83 -0.30
C HIS A 158 -13.19 -2.24 1.07
N ILE A 159 -13.25 -0.92 1.19
CA ILE A 159 -12.78 -0.20 2.38
C ILE A 159 -13.94 0.25 3.25
N PHE A 160 -13.75 0.20 4.56
CA PHE A 160 -14.70 0.77 5.52
C PHE A 160 -14.43 2.26 5.70
N LYS A 161 -15.37 3.10 5.26
CA LYS A 161 -15.24 4.57 5.34
C LYS A 161 -16.61 5.22 5.45
N ARG A 162 -16.74 6.20 6.36
CA ARG A 162 -18.02 6.88 6.65
C ARG A 162 -19.11 5.90 7.10
N ASN A 163 -18.76 4.96 7.99
CA ASN A 163 -19.66 3.95 8.57
C ASN A 163 -20.32 3.04 7.53
N GLN A 164 -19.63 2.76 6.43
CA GLN A 164 -20.10 1.85 5.39
C GLN A 164 -18.91 1.30 4.61
N LEU A 165 -19.11 0.16 3.96
CA LEU A 165 -18.13 -0.38 3.03
C LEU A 165 -18.29 0.27 1.65
N ILE A 166 -17.17 0.58 1.01
CA ILE A 166 -17.12 1.29 -0.26
C ILE A 166 -16.16 0.56 -1.20
N ASP A 167 -16.64 0.27 -2.41
CA ASP A 167 -15.81 -0.25 -3.49
C ASP A 167 -14.86 0.83 -4.03
N VAL A 168 -13.57 0.54 -4.05
CA VAL A 168 -12.55 1.40 -4.65
C VAL A 168 -11.76 0.60 -5.69
N ILE A 169 -11.75 1.11 -6.92
CA ILE A 169 -10.97 0.55 -8.02
C ILE A 169 -9.89 1.55 -8.40
N LYS A 170 -8.62 1.15 -8.27
CA LYS A 170 -7.47 1.91 -8.77
C LYS A 170 -6.91 1.20 -9.99
N LEU A 171 -6.80 1.91 -11.11
CA LEU A 171 -6.19 1.41 -12.34
C LEU A 171 -5.21 2.44 -12.90
N LYS A 172 -3.96 2.01 -13.11
CA LYS A 172 -2.91 2.83 -13.69
C LYS A 172 -2.73 2.49 -15.17
N GLY A 173 -2.73 3.52 -16.03
CA GLY A 173 -2.62 3.34 -17.48
C GLY A 173 -3.96 3.09 -18.19
N VAL A 174 -5.07 3.13 -17.46
CA VAL A 174 -6.43 2.95 -17.99
C VAL A 174 -7.22 4.25 -17.83
N SER A 175 -7.94 4.67 -18.88
CA SER A 175 -8.83 5.83 -18.82
C SER A 175 -10.17 5.42 -18.20
N LEU A 176 -10.35 5.68 -16.91
CA LEU A 176 -11.60 5.39 -16.18
C LEU A 176 -12.82 6.11 -16.75
N ARG A 177 -12.64 7.20 -17.50
CA ARG A 177 -13.73 7.94 -18.15
C ARG A 177 -14.36 7.20 -19.34
N GLN A 178 -13.68 6.18 -19.86
CA GLN A 178 -14.07 5.46 -21.07
C GLN A 178 -14.53 4.02 -20.80
N SER A 179 -14.46 3.57 -19.54
CA SER A 179 -14.74 2.17 -19.18
C SER A 179 -15.47 2.09 -17.83
N ASN A 180 -16.71 1.58 -17.83
CA ASN A 180 -17.47 1.26 -16.62
C ASN A 180 -16.96 -0.04 -15.98
N ILE A 181 -15.73 0.01 -15.44
CA ILE A 181 -15.12 -1.15 -14.78
C ILE A 181 -15.66 -1.26 -13.36
N ASN A 182 -16.15 -2.44 -12.99
CA ASN A 182 -16.64 -2.77 -11.66
C ASN A 182 -15.89 -3.96 -11.06
N LYS A 183 -16.25 -4.34 -9.82
CA LYS A 183 -15.64 -5.48 -9.10
C LYS A 183 -15.66 -6.79 -9.90
N GLN A 184 -16.76 -7.09 -10.58
CA GLN A 184 -16.91 -8.33 -11.36
C GLN A 184 -15.98 -8.37 -12.56
N ASP A 185 -15.68 -7.23 -13.18
CA ASP A 185 -14.66 -7.17 -14.24
C ASP A 185 -13.27 -7.52 -13.71
N VAL A 186 -12.91 -7.02 -12.52
CA VAL A 186 -11.64 -7.35 -11.85
C VAL A 186 -11.55 -8.84 -11.54
N ILE A 187 -12.61 -9.41 -10.94
CA ILE A 187 -12.69 -10.85 -10.64
C ILE A 187 -12.65 -11.68 -11.93
N GLY A 188 -13.38 -11.26 -12.97
CA GLY A 188 -13.41 -11.92 -14.26
C GLY A 188 -12.02 -12.04 -14.88
N ASN A 189 -11.19 -11.00 -14.80
CA ASN A 189 -9.80 -11.05 -15.26
C ASN A 189 -8.98 -12.13 -14.54
N ILE A 190 -9.18 -12.30 -13.23
CA ILE A 190 -8.47 -13.32 -12.42
C ILE A 190 -8.93 -14.73 -12.79
N VAL A 191 -10.25 -14.94 -12.80
CA VAL A 191 -10.84 -16.29 -12.91
C VAL A 191 -10.77 -16.82 -14.34
N SER A 192 -10.98 -15.97 -15.33
CA SER A 192 -11.18 -16.39 -16.72
C SER A 192 -10.10 -15.91 -17.69
N GLY A 193 -9.11 -15.14 -17.22
CA GLY A 193 -8.09 -14.53 -18.09
C GLY A 193 -8.68 -13.60 -19.17
N ASN A 194 -9.94 -13.21 -19.01
CA ASN A 194 -10.69 -12.45 -20.00
C ASN A 194 -10.27 -11.00 -19.88
N ASN A 195 -9.19 -10.63 -20.57
CA ASN A 195 -8.87 -9.24 -20.78
C ASN A 195 -10.08 -8.62 -21.50
N ASN A 196 -10.90 -7.83 -20.81
CA ASN A 196 -11.98 -7.02 -21.42
C ASN A 196 -11.43 -5.93 -22.39
N THR A 197 -10.22 -6.13 -22.93
CA THR A 197 -9.51 -5.26 -23.86
C THR A 197 -9.87 -5.49 -25.33
N ARG A 198 -10.86 -6.32 -25.65
CA ARG A 198 -11.10 -6.70 -27.04
C ARG A 198 -11.58 -5.60 -27.98
N ASN A 199 -11.81 -4.33 -27.57
CA ASN A 199 -12.06 -3.25 -28.55
C ASN A 199 -11.95 -1.76 -28.12
N GLN A 200 -11.45 -1.35 -26.94
CA GLN A 200 -11.53 0.08 -26.54
C GLN A 200 -10.27 0.80 -26.01
N TYR A 201 -9.11 0.16 -25.95
CA TYR A 201 -7.91 0.84 -25.44
C TYR A 201 -7.02 1.35 -26.57
N LYS A 202 -7.09 2.65 -26.87
CA LYS A 202 -6.04 3.35 -27.60
C LYS A 202 -4.83 3.48 -26.67
N THR A 203 -3.98 2.45 -26.63
CA THR A 203 -2.67 2.52 -26.00
C THR A 203 -1.83 3.58 -26.73
N ARG A 204 -1.56 4.70 -26.06
CA ARG A 204 -0.45 5.57 -26.45
C ARG A 204 0.76 5.14 -25.64
N SER A 205 1.72 4.50 -26.29
CA SER A 205 3.04 4.28 -25.73
C SER A 205 3.70 5.63 -25.48
N ILE A 206 4.20 5.86 -24.27
CA ILE A 206 5.20 6.89 -24.02
C ILE A 206 6.52 6.13 -23.89
N SER A 207 7.31 6.17 -24.96
CA SER A 207 8.75 5.94 -24.93
C SER A 207 9.48 7.20 -24.48
#